data_AF-A0A6I2VUH2-F1
#
_entry.id   AF-A0A6I2VUH2-F1
#
_cell.length_a   1.000
_cell.length_b   1.000
_cell.length_c   1.000
_cell.angle_alpha   90.00
_cell.angle_beta   90.00
_cell.angle_gamma   90.00
#
_symmetry.space_group_name_H-M   'P 1'
#
loop_
_entity.id
_entity.type
_entity.pdbx_description
1 polymer ?
#
loop_
_entity_poly.entity_id
_entity_poly.type
_entity_poly.pdbx_seq_one_letter_code
_entity_poly.pdbx_strand_id
1 'polypeptide(L)'
;MSNLEVVVDPSEVGLDAARLARIRTHFGKYVDSGKLPGYHITVSRGGKLAYSDMYGHADVENKKPIANDTIYRAYSMTKPICAVAALILWEEGLFEMHDQVKWYIPSFADQKVFRS
;
A
#
# COMPACT_ATOMS: atom_id res chain seq x y z
N MET A 1 19.25 2.43 -0.47
CA MET A 1 17.80 2.30 -0.19
C MET A 1 17.38 3.59 0.50
N SER A 2 16.30 4.23 0.05
CA SER A 2 15.90 5.54 0.58
C SER A 2 15.30 5.40 1.97
N ASN A 3 15.83 6.12 2.96
CA ASN A 3 15.17 6.26 4.26
C ASN A 3 13.85 7.01 4.06
N LEU A 4 12.78 6.55 4.72
CA LEU A 4 11.50 7.26 4.80
C LEU A 4 11.62 8.39 5.83
N GLU A 5 12.36 9.44 5.47
CA GLU A 5 12.59 10.62 6.31
C GLU A 5 11.47 11.64 6.12
N VAL A 6 10.94 12.15 7.23
CA VAL A 6 10.01 13.27 7.19
C VAL A 6 10.77 14.49 6.69
N VAL A 7 10.37 15.03 5.54
CA VAL A 7 11.09 16.09 4.83
C VAL A 7 10.47 17.47 5.01
N VAL A 8 9.39 17.57 5.77
CA VAL A 8 8.55 18.77 5.85
C VAL A 8 7.78 18.78 7.17
N ASP A 9 7.64 19.97 7.78
CA ASP A 9 6.71 20.12 8.91
C ASP A 9 5.28 19.91 8.42
N PRO A 10 4.43 19.15 9.13
CA PRO A 10 3.04 18.92 8.72
C PRO A 10 2.27 20.19 8.32
N SER A 11 2.51 21.32 9.00
CA SER A 11 1.82 22.58 8.74
C SER A 11 2.10 23.15 7.34
N GLU A 12 3.29 22.92 6.79
CA GLU A 12 3.67 23.38 5.45
C GLU A 12 2.87 22.70 4.32
N VAL A 13 2.36 21.49 4.57
CA VAL A 13 1.48 20.77 3.64
C VAL A 13 0.02 20.81 4.10
N GLY A 14 -0.32 21.71 5.01
CA GLY A 14 -1.68 21.90 5.52
C GLY A 14 -2.20 20.73 6.35
N LEU A 15 -1.30 20.05 7.08
CA LEU A 15 -1.63 19.02 8.05
C LEU A 15 -1.37 19.52 9.48
N ASP A 16 -2.12 19.01 10.44
CA ASP A 16 -1.97 19.35 11.87
C ASP A 16 -1.10 18.31 12.56
N ALA A 17 0.06 18.73 13.07
CA ALA A 17 1.02 17.85 13.74
C ALA A 17 0.43 17.16 14.99
N ALA A 18 -0.37 17.87 15.79
CA ALA A 18 -1.01 17.31 16.98
C ALA A 18 -2.04 16.24 16.60
N ARG A 19 -2.75 16.42 15.47
CA ARG A 19 -3.67 15.39 14.96
C ARG A 19 -2.94 14.17 14.43
N LEU A 20 -1.81 14.35 13.73
CA LEU A 20 -0.97 13.25 13.24
C LEU A 20 -0.36 12.44 14.39
N ALA A 21 0.05 13.09 15.48
CA ALA A 21 0.56 12.41 16.67
C ALA A 21 -0.43 11.37 17.26
N ARG A 22 -1.74 11.57 17.07
CA ARG A 22 -2.78 10.63 17.53
C ARG A 22 -2.72 9.28 16.82
N ILE A 23 -2.10 9.18 15.64
CA ILE A 23 -1.94 7.91 14.91
C ILE A 23 -1.17 6.92 15.78
N ARG A 24 -0.03 7.34 16.36
CA ARG A 24 0.76 6.49 17.26
C ARG A 24 -0.04 6.03 18.47
N THR A 25 -0.77 6.93 19.12
CA THR A 25 -1.63 6.57 20.27
C THR A 25 -2.74 5.60 19.88
N HIS A 26 -3.29 5.70 18.68
CA HIS A 26 -4.35 4.81 18.20
C HIS A 26 -3.80 3.42 17.88
N PHE A 27 -2.79 3.32 17.01
CA PHE A 27 -2.25 2.04 16.55
C PHE A 27 -1.36 1.35 17.59
N GLY A 28 -0.67 2.10 18.45
CA GLY A 28 0.11 1.56 19.56
C GLY A 28 -0.71 0.62 20.44
N LYS A 29 -1.96 0.97 20.75
CA LYS A 29 -2.89 0.13 21.53
C LYS A 29 -3.15 -1.24 20.89
N TYR A 30 -3.15 -1.34 19.57
CA TYR A 30 -3.34 -2.63 18.89
C TYR A 30 -2.10 -3.50 18.99
N VAL A 31 -0.92 -2.91 18.98
CA VAL A 31 0.34 -3.63 19.22
C VAL A 31 0.43 -4.07 20.68
N ASP A 32 0.18 -3.16 21.61
CA ASP A 32 0.26 -3.43 23.06
C ASP A 32 -0.78 -4.48 23.51
N SER A 33 -1.95 -4.52 22.86
CA SER A 33 -2.99 -5.53 23.13
C SER A 33 -2.84 -6.83 22.33
N GLY A 34 -1.78 -6.97 21.53
CA GLY A 34 -1.50 -8.17 20.73
C GLY A 34 -2.42 -8.39 19.52
N LYS A 35 -3.20 -7.38 19.14
CA LYS A 35 -4.07 -7.43 17.94
C LYS A 35 -3.30 -7.21 16.64
N LEU A 36 -2.16 -6.52 16.71
CA LEU A 36 -1.22 -6.38 15.60
C LEU A 36 0.19 -6.72 16.10
N PRO A 37 1.02 -7.40 15.28
CA PRO A 37 2.44 -7.61 15.62
C PRO A 37 3.24 -6.31 15.55
N GLY A 38 2.81 -5.37 14.70
CA GLY A 38 3.40 -4.05 14.51
C GLY A 38 2.80 -3.32 13.32
N TYR A 39 3.22 -2.07 13.10
CA TYR A 39 2.84 -1.24 11.96
C TYR A 39 3.98 -0.32 11.52
N HIS A 40 3.91 0.14 10.27
CA HIS A 40 4.61 1.32 9.76
C HIS A 40 3.61 2.15 8.96
N ILE A 41 3.35 3.38 9.40
CA ILE A 41 2.38 4.29 8.78
C ILE A 41 3.12 5.54 8.32
N THR A 42 2.86 5.93 7.07
CA THR A 42 3.37 7.15 6.46
C THR A 42 2.21 8.02 5.98
N VAL A 43 2.39 9.35 6.03
CA VAL A 43 1.44 10.31 5.47
C VAL A 43 2.22 11.31 4.62
N SER A 44 1.88 11.37 3.34
CA SER A 44 2.44 12.34 2.39
C SER A 44 1.35 13.21 1.80
N ARG A 45 1.71 14.46 1.47
CA ARG A 45 0.82 15.41 0.78
C ARG A 45 1.66 16.33 -0.09
N GLY A 46 1.21 16.56 -1.32
CA GLY A 46 1.95 17.36 -2.30
C GLY A 46 3.32 16.78 -2.65
N GLY A 47 3.46 15.45 -2.67
CA GLY A 47 4.72 14.76 -2.94
C GLY A 47 5.75 14.81 -1.81
N LYS A 48 5.43 15.43 -0.67
CA LYS A 48 6.31 15.51 0.51
C LYS A 48 5.83 14.60 1.63
N LEU A 49 6.76 13.90 2.28
CA LEU A 49 6.48 13.03 3.43
C LEU A 49 6.42 13.87 4.71
N ALA A 50 5.25 13.94 5.36
CA ALA A 50 4.99 14.79 6.53
C ALA A 50 4.89 14.01 7.85
N TYR A 51 4.74 12.69 7.79
CA TYR A 51 4.71 11.83 8.97
C TYR A 51 5.16 10.42 8.60
N SER A 52 5.95 9.80 9.48
CA SER A 52 6.38 8.41 9.41
C SER A 52 6.53 7.91 10.84
N ASP A 53 5.78 6.87 11.21
CA ASP A 53 5.88 6.24 12.52
C ASP A 53 5.76 4.73 12.38
N MET A 54 6.56 4.02 13.17
CA MET A 54 6.56 2.57 13.22
C MET A 54 6.64 2.08 14.66
N TYR A 55 6.06 0.93 14.92
CA TYR A 55 6.08 0.28 16.23
C TYR A 55 5.78 -1.21 16.12
N GLY A 56 6.42 -2.01 16.98
CA GLY A 56 6.26 -3.47 17.01
C GLY A 56 7.30 -4.23 16.18
N HIS A 57 6.93 -5.44 15.78
CA HIS A 57 7.85 -6.42 15.20
C HIS A 57 7.45 -6.78 13.76
N ALA A 58 8.46 -6.85 12.89
CA ALA A 58 8.34 -7.40 11.55
C ALA A 58 8.32 -8.94 11.57
N ASP A 59 8.95 -9.53 12.60
CA ASP A 59 8.94 -10.96 12.88
C ASP A 59 8.83 -11.14 14.40
N VAL A 60 7.71 -11.72 14.84
CA VAL A 60 7.39 -11.90 16.25
C VAL A 60 8.27 -12.99 16.88
N GLU A 61 8.52 -14.08 16.15
CA GLU A 61 9.27 -15.23 16.67
C GLU A 61 10.74 -14.86 16.88
N ASN A 62 11.32 -14.16 15.93
CA ASN A 62 12.71 -13.71 15.97
C ASN A 62 12.90 -12.35 16.68
N LYS A 63 11.83 -11.76 17.20
CA LYS A 63 11.82 -10.41 17.82
C LYS A 63 12.46 -9.35 16.92
N LYS A 64 12.29 -9.47 15.60
CA LYS A 64 12.82 -8.50 14.65
C LYS A 64 11.96 -7.24 14.68
N PRO A 65 12.49 -6.06 15.02
CA PRO A 65 11.71 -4.82 14.99
C PRO A 65 11.35 -4.44 13.55
N ILE A 66 10.29 -3.66 13.40
CA ILE A 66 10.01 -2.97 12.14
C ILE A 66 11.08 -1.90 11.91
N ALA A 67 11.59 -1.84 10.68
CA ALA A 67 12.50 -0.84 10.15
C ALA A 67 11.93 -0.21 8.86
N ASN A 68 12.51 0.91 8.42
CA ASN A 68 12.08 1.65 7.21
C ASN A 68 12.07 0.80 5.93
N ASP A 69 12.90 -0.23 5.86
CA ASP A 69 13.06 -1.13 4.71
C ASP A 69 12.39 -2.49 4.93
N THR A 70 11.49 -2.60 5.91
CA THR A 70 10.73 -3.83 6.15
C THR A 70 9.90 -4.18 4.92
N ILE A 71 10.10 -5.39 4.41
CA ILE A 71 9.33 -5.92 3.27
C ILE A 71 8.01 -6.50 3.79
N TYR A 72 6.90 -5.96 3.29
CA TYR A 72 5.56 -6.47 3.55
C TYR A 72 5.03 -7.26 2.36
N ARG A 73 4.19 -8.27 2.63
CA ARG A 73 3.42 -8.94 1.58
C ARG A 73 2.30 -8.00 1.13
N ALA A 74 2.41 -7.48 -0.10
CA ALA A 74 1.47 -6.51 -0.64
C ALA A 74 0.06 -7.10 -0.89
N TYR A 75 -0.08 -8.42 -1.05
CA TYR A 75 -1.35 -9.09 -1.38
C TYR A 75 -2.12 -8.33 -2.48
N SER A 76 -3.39 -8.00 -2.27
CA SER A 76 -4.20 -7.28 -3.25
C SER A 76 -3.71 -5.88 -3.60
N MET A 77 -2.78 -5.29 -2.84
CA MET A 77 -2.12 -4.03 -3.21
C MET A 77 -1.20 -4.18 -4.44
N THR A 78 -0.99 -5.39 -4.97
CA THR A 78 -0.37 -5.59 -6.28
C THR A 78 -1.29 -5.20 -7.45
N LYS A 79 -2.62 -5.15 -7.25
CA LYS A 79 -3.58 -4.87 -8.33
C LYS A 79 -3.37 -3.51 -9.00
N PRO A 80 -3.17 -2.39 -8.28
CA PRO A 80 -2.84 -1.11 -8.91
C PRO A 80 -1.57 -1.15 -9.77
N ILE A 81 -0.55 -1.93 -9.35
CA ILE A 81 0.68 -2.09 -10.13
C ILE A 81 0.37 -2.82 -11.44
N CYS A 82 -0.38 -3.94 -11.38
CA CYS A 82 -0.82 -4.66 -12.58
C CYS A 82 -1.73 -3.81 -13.47
N ALA A 83 -2.59 -2.98 -12.89
CA ALA A 83 -3.46 -2.07 -13.63
C ALA A 83 -2.66 -1.00 -14.37
N VAL A 84 -1.65 -0.39 -13.74
CA VAL A 84 -0.73 0.55 -14.42
C VAL A 84 0.02 -0.15 -15.55
N ALA A 85 0.51 -1.37 -15.34
CA ALA A 85 1.16 -2.14 -16.41
C ALA A 85 0.21 -2.38 -17.60
N ALA A 86 -1.05 -2.70 -17.34
CA ALA A 86 -2.05 -2.81 -18.40
C ALA A 86 -2.33 -1.46 -19.07
N LEU A 87 -2.43 -0.37 -18.32
CA LEU A 87 -2.67 0.97 -18.89
C LEU A 87 -1.52 1.45 -19.79
N ILE A 88 -0.27 1.09 -19.48
CA ILE A 88 0.87 1.35 -20.37
C ILE A 88 0.67 0.65 -21.73
N LEU A 89 0.29 -0.63 -21.73
CA LEU A 89 0.03 -1.38 -22.97
C LEU A 89 -1.15 -0.81 -23.76
N TRP A 90 -2.16 -0.26 -23.06
CA TRP A 90 -3.27 0.46 -23.69
C TRP A 90 -2.81 1.77 -24.33
N GLU A 91 -1.99 2.57 -23.64
CA GLU A 91 -1.40 3.81 -24.19
C GLU A 91 -0.50 3.52 -25.41
N GLU A 92 0.15 2.35 -25.45
CA GLU A 92 0.93 1.86 -26.59
C GLU A 92 0.08 1.26 -27.73
N GLY A 93 -1.25 1.19 -27.57
CA GLY A 93 -2.17 0.66 -28.58
C GLY A 93 -2.11 -0.86 -28.77
N LEU A 94 -1.63 -1.61 -27.77
CA LEU A 94 -1.50 -3.08 -27.83
C LEU A 94 -2.80 -3.83 -27.49
N PHE A 95 -3.75 -3.15 -26.85
CA PHE A 95 -5.15 -3.57 -26.73
C PHE A 95 -6.03 -2.34 -26.49
N GLU A 96 -7.33 -2.48 -26.69
CA GLU A 96 -8.35 -1.49 -26.35
C GLU A 96 -9.21 -1.95 -25.18
N MET A 97 -9.74 -1.00 -24.39
CA MET A 97 -10.55 -1.30 -23.18
C MET A 97 -11.78 -2.17 -23.44
N HIS A 98 -12.26 -2.19 -24.69
CA HIS A 98 -13.44 -2.96 -25.12
C HIS A 98 -13.08 -4.23 -25.89
N ASP A 99 -11.80 -4.56 -26.03
CA ASP A 99 -11.39 -5.80 -26.66
C ASP A 99 -11.93 -7.00 -25.88
N GLN A 100 -12.32 -8.03 -26.62
CA GLN A 100 -12.83 -9.24 -25.99
C GLN A 100 -11.68 -9.97 -25.32
N VAL A 101 -11.80 -10.27 -24.03
CA VAL A 101 -10.77 -11.01 -23.26
C VAL A 101 -10.32 -12.30 -23.97
N LYS A 102 -11.24 -12.98 -24.66
CA LYS A 102 -10.96 -14.22 -25.41
C LYS A 102 -9.92 -14.06 -26.53
N TRP A 103 -9.69 -12.83 -27.03
CA TRP A 103 -8.66 -12.55 -28.02
C TRP A 103 -7.24 -12.69 -27.43
N TYR A 104 -7.10 -12.49 -26.11
CA TYR A 104 -5.84 -12.61 -25.39
C TYR A 104 -5.75 -13.90 -24.56
N ILE A 105 -6.89 -14.35 -24.02
CA ILE A 105 -6.98 -15.52 -23.15
C ILE A 105 -8.08 -16.44 -23.68
N PRO A 106 -7.76 -17.37 -24.61
CA PRO A 106 -8.76 -18.17 -25.33
C PRO A 106 -9.72 -18.99 -24.45
N SER A 107 -9.32 -19.36 -23.23
CA SER A 107 -10.18 -20.08 -22.28
C SER A 107 -11.41 -19.28 -21.83
N PHE A 108 -11.47 -17.97 -22.12
CA PHE A 108 -12.64 -17.14 -21.86
C PHE A 108 -13.71 -17.19 -22.97
N ALA A 109 -13.48 -17.88 -24.09
CA ALA A 109 -14.37 -17.84 -25.26
C ALA A 109 -15.81 -18.31 -24.99
N ASP A 110 -15.97 -19.36 -24.20
CA ASP A 110 -17.25 -20.04 -23.95
C ASP A 110 -17.68 -19.98 -22.48
N GLN A 111 -17.19 -18.98 -21.72
CA GLN A 111 -17.58 -18.84 -20.32
C GLN A 111 -19.08 -18.60 -20.16
N LYS A 112 -19.70 -19.41 -19.30
CA LYS A 112 -21.11 -19.32 -18.93
C LYS A 112 -21.24 -18.64 -17.59
N VAL A 113 -22.29 -17.84 -17.42
CA VAL A 113 -22.66 -17.27 -16.11
C VAL A 113 -23.16 -18.40 -15.23
N PHE A 114 -22.57 -18.56 -14.04
CA PHE A 114 -23.05 -19.51 -13.05
C PHE A 114 -24.48 -19.13 -12.61
N ARG A 115 -25.40 -20.11 -12.63
CA ARG A 115 -26.73 -19.99 -12.04
C ARG A 115 -26.84 -20.99 -10.90
N SER A 116 -27.10 -20.47 -9.69
CA SER A 116 -27.43 -21.23 -8.47
C SER A 116 -28.89 -21.64 -8.45
#